data_AF-A0AA36N2K0-F1
#
_entry.id   AF-A0AA36N2K0-F1
#
_cell.length_a   1.000
_cell.length_b   1.000
_cell.length_c   1.000
_cell.angle_alpha   90.00
_cell.angle_beta   90.00
_cell.angle_gamma   90.00
#
_symmetry.space_group_name_H-M   'P 1'
#
loop_
_entity.id
_entity.type
_entity.pdbx_description
1 polymer ?
#
loop_
_entity_poly.entity_id
_entity_poly.type
_entity_poly.pdbx_seq_one_letter_code
_entity_poly.pdbx_strand_id
1 'polypeptide(L)'
;MGLVPEVTLASFHGDTNGLLTMPMLDKVWSSLQKTTRLVFGLDANTHAKRQEGKAYVKDFQEMFAGLGLKAHWEEPRYTTFNARTYLQPQLNKAAKSSELEEKGDRNPKECLR
;
A
#
# COMPACT_ATOMS: atom_id res chain seq x y z
N MET A 1 -18.60 -26.63 -23.29
CA MET A 1 -18.71 -25.49 -22.36
C MET A 1 -17.33 -25.26 -21.77
N GLY A 2 -16.66 -24.15 -22.14
CA GLY A 2 -15.38 -23.80 -21.54
C GLY A 2 -15.60 -23.40 -20.08
N LEU A 3 -14.84 -23.99 -19.16
CA LEU A 3 -14.86 -23.62 -17.75
C LEU A 3 -14.56 -22.12 -17.64
N VAL A 4 -15.47 -21.37 -17.05
CA VAL A 4 -15.20 -19.97 -16.68
C VAL A 4 -14.09 -20.02 -15.62
N PRO A 5 -12.97 -19.32 -15.82
CA PRO A 5 -11.89 -19.35 -14.84
C PRO A 5 -12.40 -18.80 -13.51
N GLU A 6 -12.15 -19.55 -12.43
CA GLU A 6 -12.50 -19.14 -11.07
C GLU A 6 -11.60 -17.97 -10.65
N VAL A 7 -12.25 -16.85 -10.27
CA VAL A 7 -11.59 -15.62 -9.82
C VAL A 7 -11.91 -15.40 -8.37
N THR A 8 -10.88 -15.25 -7.54
CA THR A 8 -10.99 -14.83 -6.15
C THR A 8 -10.86 -13.31 -6.10
N LEU A 9 -11.88 -12.63 -5.60
CA LEU A 9 -11.85 -11.21 -5.29
C LEU A 9 -11.59 -11.02 -3.80
N ALA A 10 -10.56 -10.24 -3.46
CA ALA A 10 -10.20 -9.93 -2.09
C ALA A 10 -9.95 -8.43 -1.90
N SER A 11 -10.11 -7.96 -0.66
CA SER A 11 -9.74 -6.60 -0.26
C SER A 11 -9.15 -6.61 1.15
N PHE A 12 -8.08 -5.85 1.36
CA PHE A 12 -7.42 -5.76 2.67
C PHE A 12 -7.02 -4.33 2.97
N HIS A 13 -7.32 -3.90 4.20
CA HIS A 13 -6.84 -2.67 4.79
C HIS A 13 -6.15 -3.02 6.11
N GLY A 14 -4.84 -2.85 6.13
CA GLY A 14 -4.00 -3.26 7.26
C GLY A 14 -3.96 -2.27 8.41
N ASP A 15 -3.03 -2.51 9.31
CA ASP A 15 -2.65 -1.56 10.35
C ASP A 15 -2.06 -0.28 9.74
N THR A 16 -2.13 0.83 10.49
CA THR A 16 -1.62 2.14 10.06
C THR A 16 -0.14 2.11 9.68
N ASN A 17 0.64 1.21 10.27
CA ASN A 17 2.07 1.10 10.04
C ASN A 17 2.43 0.11 8.92
N GLY A 18 1.45 -0.57 8.32
CA GLY A 18 1.61 -1.54 7.23
C GLY A 18 2.33 -2.84 7.62
N LEU A 19 2.55 -3.10 8.91
CA LEU A 19 3.33 -4.25 9.38
C LEU A 19 2.67 -5.59 9.03
N LEU A 20 1.34 -5.62 8.91
CA LEU A 20 0.57 -6.82 8.57
C LEU A 20 0.44 -7.05 7.07
N THR A 21 0.74 -6.05 6.23
CA THR A 21 0.54 -6.11 4.78
C THR A 21 1.31 -7.27 4.15
N MET A 22 2.61 -7.35 4.41
CA MET A 22 3.47 -8.38 3.82
C MET A 22 3.13 -9.80 4.27
N PRO A 23 3.04 -10.12 5.58
CA PRO A 23 2.70 -11.48 6.01
C PRO A 23 1.29 -11.90 5.59
N MET A 24 0.33 -10.96 5.50
CA MET A 24 -1.01 -11.25 5.02
C MET A 24 -1.01 -11.59 3.53
N LEU A 25 -0.33 -10.79 2.70
CA LEU A 25 -0.28 -11.04 1.25
C LEU A 25 0.38 -12.38 0.93
N ASP A 26 1.50 -12.70 1.60
CA ASP A 26 2.19 -13.98 1.47
C ASP A 26 1.26 -15.16 1.82
N LYS A 27 0.52 -15.04 2.93
CA LYS A 27 -0.40 -16.09 3.37
C LYS A 27 -1.56 -16.30 2.40
N VAL A 28 -2.20 -15.22 1.94
CA VAL A 28 -3.30 -15.28 0.96
C VAL A 28 -2.81 -15.90 -0.34
N TRP A 29 -1.67 -15.44 -0.86
CA TRP A 29 -1.12 -15.95 -2.11
C TRP A 29 -0.75 -17.43 -2.02
N SER A 30 -0.14 -17.85 -0.91
CA SER A 30 0.21 -19.25 -0.67
C SER A 30 -1.02 -20.15 -0.52
N SER A 31 -2.12 -19.64 0.05
CA SER A 31 -3.35 -20.41 0.25
C SER A 31 -4.17 -20.64 -1.03
N LEU A 32 -4.05 -19.77 -2.04
CA LEU A 32 -4.84 -19.87 -3.28
C LEU A 32 -4.29 -20.88 -4.31
N GLN A 33 -3.25 -21.64 -3.94
CA GLN A 33 -2.61 -22.70 -4.73
C GLN A 33 -2.22 -22.32 -6.18
N LYS A 34 -2.15 -21.03 -6.51
CA LYS A 34 -1.88 -20.47 -7.86
C LYS A 34 -2.88 -20.86 -8.96
N THR A 35 -3.91 -21.66 -8.67
CA THR A 35 -4.88 -22.15 -9.65
C THR A 35 -6.04 -21.18 -9.89
N THR A 36 -6.34 -20.34 -8.89
CA THR A 36 -7.36 -19.29 -9.00
C THR A 36 -6.72 -17.96 -9.36
N ARG A 37 -7.39 -17.16 -10.20
CA ARG A 37 -6.96 -15.79 -10.48
C ARG A 37 -7.31 -14.92 -9.29
N LEU A 38 -6.34 -14.20 -8.72
CA LEU A 38 -6.59 -13.27 -7.63
C LEU A 38 -6.71 -11.83 -8.15
N VAL A 39 -7.81 -11.16 -7.81
CA VAL A 39 -7.94 -9.70 -7.91
C VAL A 39 -7.97 -9.15 -6.49
N PHE A 40 -6.98 -8.34 -6.12
CA PHE A 40 -6.79 -7.90 -4.74
C PHE A 40 -6.71 -6.38 -4.64
N GLY A 41 -7.68 -5.76 -3.96
CA GLY A 41 -7.56 -4.38 -3.50
C GLY A 41 -6.77 -4.31 -2.20
N LEU A 42 -5.57 -3.75 -2.22
CA LEU A 42 -4.65 -3.73 -1.08
C LEU A 42 -4.23 -2.30 -0.73
N ASP A 43 -4.55 -1.85 0.49
CA ASP A 43 -3.87 -0.70 1.09
C ASP A 43 -2.63 -1.20 1.83
N ALA A 44 -1.45 -0.99 1.25
CA ALA A 44 -0.21 -1.53 1.81
C ALA A 44 0.31 -0.71 3.01
N ASN A 45 -0.14 0.53 3.21
CA ASN A 45 0.32 1.45 4.27
C ASN A 45 1.86 1.51 4.39
N THR A 46 2.58 1.49 3.26
CA THR A 46 4.05 1.53 3.27
C THR A 46 4.60 2.95 3.32
N HIS A 47 5.83 3.08 3.83
CA HIS A 47 6.50 4.36 4.04
C HIS A 47 7.77 4.48 3.20
N ALA A 48 8.01 5.69 2.69
CA ALA A 48 9.16 5.98 1.80
C ALA A 48 10.51 5.98 2.52
N LYS A 49 10.53 6.19 3.85
CA LYS A 49 11.73 6.20 4.67
C LYS A 49 11.73 5.00 5.59
N ARG A 50 12.87 4.33 5.71
CA ARG A 50 13.04 3.23 6.66
C ARG A 50 12.98 3.77 8.09
N GLN A 51 12.05 3.27 8.88
CA GLN A 51 11.81 3.67 10.27
C GLN A 51 11.39 2.45 11.07
N GLU A 52 11.80 2.37 12.33
CA GLU A 52 11.38 1.30 13.23
C GLU A 52 9.85 1.32 13.42
N GLY A 53 9.24 0.14 13.42
CA GLY A 53 7.80 -0.01 13.61
C GLY A 53 6.93 0.40 12.41
N LYS A 54 7.52 0.58 11.22
CA LYS A 54 6.81 0.92 9.98
C LYS A 54 7.26 0.06 8.81
N ALA A 55 6.31 -0.35 7.97
CA ALA A 55 6.59 -1.08 6.75
C ALA A 55 7.31 -0.19 5.74
N TYR A 56 8.50 -0.63 5.33
CA TYR A 56 9.29 0.09 4.36
C TYR A 56 8.88 -0.28 2.94
N VAL A 57 8.73 0.74 2.10
CA VAL A 57 8.22 0.59 0.74
C VAL A 57 9.05 -0.35 -0.14
N LYS A 58 10.38 -0.33 -0.02
CA LYS A 58 11.25 -1.17 -0.86
C LYS A 58 11.14 -2.65 -0.48
N ASP A 59 11.04 -2.95 0.82
CA ASP A 59 10.86 -4.33 1.31
C ASP A 59 9.56 -4.93 0.76
N PHE A 60 8.50 -4.11 0.69
CA PHE A 60 7.23 -4.51 0.09
C PHE A 60 7.34 -4.74 -1.42
N GLN A 61 8.06 -3.88 -2.16
CA GLN A 61 8.29 -4.05 -3.60
C GLN A 61 9.08 -5.34 -3.90
N GLU A 62 10.16 -5.59 -3.16
CA GLU A 62 10.97 -6.80 -3.31
C GLU A 62 10.14 -8.07 -3.07
N MET A 63 9.32 -8.08 -2.02
CA MET A 63 8.42 -9.20 -1.74
C MET A 63 7.36 -9.36 -2.84
N PHE A 64 6.70 -8.27 -3.25
CA PHE A 64 5.66 -8.30 -4.27
C PHE A 64 6.18 -8.84 -5.61
N ALA A 65 7.36 -8.38 -6.04
CA ALA A 65 8.04 -8.88 -7.23
C ALA A 65 8.41 -10.38 -7.07
N GLY A 66 8.86 -10.80 -5.89
CA GLY A 66 9.16 -12.20 -5.57
C GLY A 66 7.94 -13.13 -5.65
N LEU A 67 6.73 -12.62 -5.36
CA LEU A 67 5.48 -13.39 -5.49
C LEU A 67 5.03 -13.55 -6.95
N GLY A 68 5.59 -12.78 -7.90
CA GLY A 68 5.18 -12.79 -9.31
C GLY A 68 3.80 -12.16 -9.54
N LEU A 69 3.33 -11.34 -8.60
CA LEU A 69 2.08 -10.59 -8.73
C LEU A 69 2.26 -9.40 -9.68
N LYS A 70 1.16 -8.97 -10.30
CA LYS A 70 1.15 -7.81 -11.18
C LYS A 70 0.32 -6.69 -10.57
N ALA A 71 0.91 -5.51 -10.46
CA ALA A 71 0.21 -4.31 -10.07
C ALA A 71 -0.79 -3.87 -11.15
N HIS A 72 -1.92 -3.31 -10.74
CA HIS A 72 -2.84 -2.69 -11.70
C HIS A 72 -2.27 -1.39 -12.28
N TRP A 73 -1.55 -0.62 -11.47
CA TRP A 73 -0.86 0.60 -11.89
C TRP A 73 0.63 0.32 -12.11
N GLU A 74 1.16 0.83 -13.22
CA GLU A 74 2.57 0.64 -13.61
C GLU A 74 3.55 1.51 -12.81
N GLU A 75 3.06 2.62 -12.27
CA GLU A 75 3.86 3.57 -11.50
C GLU A 75 3.25 3.76 -10.09
N PRO A 76 4.09 3.79 -9.04
CA PRO A 76 3.66 4.11 -7.69
C PRO A 76 2.81 5.37 -7.62
N ARG A 77 1.68 5.28 -6.92
CA ARG A 77 0.83 6.43 -6.67
C ARG A 77 0.96 6.84 -5.21
N TYR A 78 1.29 8.11 -5.00
CA TYR A 78 1.11 8.73 -3.70
C TYR A 78 -0.39 8.89 -3.47
N THR A 79 -0.94 8.10 -2.55
CA THR A 79 -2.35 8.17 -2.18
C THR A 79 -2.57 8.81 -0.81
N THR A 80 -1.48 9.14 -0.10
CA THR A 80 -1.54 9.86 1.18
C THR A 80 -0.95 11.25 1.08
N PHE A 81 -1.77 12.23 1.41
CA PHE A 81 -1.40 13.63 1.56
C PHE A 81 -2.03 14.17 2.85
N ASN A 82 -1.31 14.06 3.97
CA ASN A 82 -1.84 14.53 5.26
C ASN A 82 -1.45 15.97 5.59
N ALA A 83 -1.14 16.79 4.58
CA ALA A 83 -0.80 18.18 4.80
C ALA A 83 -2.07 18.94 5.26
N ARG A 84 -2.09 19.36 6.52
CA ARG A 84 -3.28 19.95 7.15
C ARG A 84 -3.32 21.45 6.85
N THR A 85 -4.44 21.88 6.27
CA THR A 85 -4.72 23.30 6.06
C THR A 85 -5.34 23.92 7.32
N TYR A 86 -5.34 25.25 7.40
CA TYR A 86 -5.84 26.04 8.55
C TYR A 86 -7.30 25.78 8.95
N LEU A 87 -8.06 25.00 8.17
CA LEU A 87 -9.47 24.67 8.42
C LEU A 87 -9.66 23.54 9.45
N GLN A 88 -8.60 22.83 9.87
CA GLN A 88 -8.71 21.78 10.89
C GLN A 88 -8.36 22.36 12.28
N PRO A 89 -9.07 21.98 13.37
CA PRO A 89 -8.93 22.57 14.72
C PRO A 89 -7.57 22.33 15.41
N GLN A 90 -6.57 21.79 14.71
CA GLN A 90 -5.20 21.62 15.20
C GLN A 90 -4.24 22.61 14.51
N LEU A 91 -4.36 23.90 14.86
CA LEU A 91 -3.49 25.00 14.39
C LEU A 91 -1.98 24.67 14.49
N ASN A 92 -1.59 23.86 15.48
CA ASN A 92 -0.19 23.47 15.71
C ASN A 92 0.40 22.50 14.68
N LYS A 93 -0.42 22.03 13.72
CA LYS A 93 0.02 21.14 12.62
C LYS A 93 -0.26 21.71 11.24
N ALA A 94 -0.63 23.00 11.17
CA ALA A 94 -0.86 23.67 9.90
C ALA A 94 0.48 23.88 9.16
N ALA A 95 0.52 23.50 7.89
CA ALA A 95 1.66 23.77 7.01
C ALA A 95 1.30 24.89 6.03
N LYS A 96 2.22 25.82 5.79
CA LYS A 96 2.05 26.80 4.70
C LYS A 96 2.06 26.08 3.36
N SER A 97 1.48 26.68 2.31
CA SER A 97 1.46 26.09 0.96
C SER A 97 2.86 25.70 0.45
N SER A 98 3.90 26.48 0.79
CA SER A 98 5.29 26.21 0.44
C SER A 98 5.93 25.08 1.26
N GLU A 99 5.31 24.68 2.37
CA GLU A 99 5.82 23.68 3.32
C GLU A 99 5.06 22.35 3.22
N LEU A 100 4.09 22.23 2.31
CA LEU A 100 3.23 21.04 2.20
C LEU A 100 4.01 19.77 1.85
N GLU A 101 5.10 19.90 1.09
CA GLU A 101 5.94 18.76 0.72
C GLU A 101 6.85 18.31 1.87
N GLU A 102 7.30 19.24 2.70
CA GLU A 102 8.23 18.98 3.81
C GLU A 102 7.50 18.59 5.11
N LYS A 103 6.41 19.29 5.44
CA LYS A 103 5.59 19.07 6.65
C LYS A 103 4.40 18.16 6.41
N GLY A 104 4.07 17.87 5.16
CA GLY A 104 3.04 16.91 4.80
C GLY A 104 3.58 15.49 4.85
N ASP A 105 2.86 14.60 5.54
CA ASP A 105 3.13 13.18 5.44
C ASP A 105 2.71 12.71 4.04
N ARG A 106 3.70 12.55 3.15
CA ARG A 106 3.56 12.00 1.79
C ARG A 106 4.18 10.62 1.77
N ASN A 107 3.33 9.60 1.76
CA ASN A 107 3.77 8.22 1.65
C ASN A 107 3.16 7.56 0.41
N PRO A 108 3.96 6.82 -0.36
CA PRO A 108 3.45 5.99 -1.43
C PRO A 108 2.81 4.76 -0.79
N LYS A 109 1.56 4.86 -0.34
CA LYS A 109 0.87 3.67 0.20
C LYS A 109 0.71 2.56 -0.83
N GLU A 110 0.79 2.90 -2.11
CA GLU A 110 0.72 1.97 -3.24
C GLU A 110 1.98 2.14 -4.10
N CYS A 111 3.07 1.52 -3.65
CA CYS A 111 4.32 1.47 -4.40
C CYS A 111 4.55 0.02 -4.80
N LEU A 112 4.16 -0.31 -6.03
CA LEU A 112 4.41 -1.62 -6.62
C LEU A 112 5.37 -1.38 -7.77
N ARG A 113 6.51 -2.05 -7.76
CA ARG A 113 7.39 -2.16 -8.91
C ARG A 113 7.76 -3.62 -9.09
#